data_AF-A0A645HGV9-F1
#
_entry.id   AF-A0A645HGV9-F1
#
_cell.length_a   1.000
_cell.length_b   1.000
_cell.length_c   1.000
_cell.angle_alpha   90.00
_cell.angle_beta   90.00
_cell.angle_gamma   90.00
#
_symmetry.space_group_name_H-M   'P 1'
#
loop_
_entity.id
_entity.type
_entity.pdbx_description
1 polymer ?
#
loop_
_entity_poly.entity_id
_entity_poly.type
_entity_poly.pdbx_seq_one_letter_code
_entity_poly.pdbx_strand_id
1 'polypeptide(L)'
;MRDYINLAALLGTPYIRVLADKEAAPGQAVDEAVVIENLQALSPLAEDKEVMILVETNGLYADSRKMAALMEKLADPNIGVLWDIHHPFRFFGEAPAETYGRLQSWICHAHVKDSLREGDRVVYKMMGYGDVPVKEALWLLQDNGYEGFVVLEWLKRWVADLEDPGIVFAHFPYAIKRMIKRKEG
;
A
#
# COMPACT_ATOMS: atom_id res chain seq x y z
N MET A 1 -0.86 -15.99 -11.10
CA MET A 1 0.23 -15.01 -10.84
C MET A 1 1.24 -14.95 -11.99
N ARG A 2 1.76 -16.09 -12.48
CA ARG A 2 2.65 -16.13 -13.66
C ARG A 2 2.09 -15.40 -14.88
N ASP A 3 0.80 -15.59 -15.20
CA ASP A 3 0.16 -14.87 -16.31
C ASP A 3 0.09 -13.35 -16.10
N TYR A 4 -0.07 -12.90 -14.85
CA TYR A 4 -0.05 -11.46 -14.53
C TYR A 4 1.35 -10.86 -14.66
N ILE A 5 2.41 -11.62 -14.32
CA ILE A 5 3.79 -11.20 -14.57
C ILE A 5 4.04 -11.04 -16.06
N ASN A 6 3.65 -12.04 -16.86
CA ASN A 6 3.78 -11.97 -18.32
C ASN A 6 2.99 -10.80 -18.91
N LEU A 7 1.76 -10.56 -18.42
CA LEU A 7 0.96 -9.43 -18.84
C LEU A 7 1.59 -8.09 -18.44
N ALA A 8 2.12 -7.98 -17.22
CA ALA A 8 2.82 -6.78 -16.76
C ALA A 8 4.01 -6.45 -17.67
N ALA A 9 4.81 -7.46 -18.03
CA ALA A 9 5.91 -7.32 -18.97
C ALA A 9 5.44 -6.85 -20.35
N LEU A 10 4.35 -7.44 -20.88
CA LEU A 10 3.76 -7.03 -22.16
C LEU A 10 3.24 -5.58 -22.15
N LEU A 11 2.74 -5.11 -20.99
CA LEU A 11 2.25 -3.75 -20.81
C LEU A 11 3.35 -2.76 -20.43
N GLY A 12 4.59 -3.22 -20.19
CA GLY A 12 5.69 -2.40 -19.72
C GLY A 12 5.47 -1.83 -18.31
N THR A 13 4.68 -2.50 -17.48
CA THR A 13 4.44 -2.08 -16.09
C THR A 13 5.46 -2.74 -15.17
N PRO A 14 6.16 -1.98 -14.32
CA PRO A 14 7.28 -2.50 -13.54
C PRO A 14 6.87 -3.38 -12.35
N TYR A 15 5.59 -3.38 -11.98
CA TYR A 15 5.12 -3.96 -10.72
C TYR A 15 3.89 -4.86 -10.89
N ILE A 16 3.83 -5.93 -10.09
CA ILE A 16 2.57 -6.61 -9.76
C ILE A 16 2.30 -6.52 -8.27
N ARG A 17 1.06 -6.19 -7.89
CA ARG A 17 0.60 -6.17 -6.50
C ARG A 17 0.12 -7.55 -6.08
N VAL A 18 0.55 -8.01 -4.91
CA VAL A 18 0.06 -9.24 -4.28
C VAL A 18 -0.40 -8.98 -2.85
N LEU A 19 -1.45 -9.68 -2.44
CA LEU A 19 -1.92 -9.69 -1.06
C LEU A 19 -1.36 -10.95 -0.39
N ALA A 20 -0.62 -10.77 0.71
CA ALA A 20 -0.10 -11.89 1.51
C ALA A 20 -1.08 -12.33 2.61
N ASP A 21 -2.17 -11.59 2.78
CA ASP A 21 -3.38 -11.96 3.53
C ASP A 21 -4.60 -11.77 2.62
N LYS A 22 -5.70 -12.49 2.85
CA LYS A 22 -6.91 -12.39 2.01
C LYS A 22 -7.67 -11.09 2.22
N GLU A 23 -7.61 -10.54 3.43
CA GLU A 23 -8.41 -9.39 3.85
C GLU A 23 -7.55 -8.16 4.13
N ALA A 24 -8.17 -6.98 4.10
CA ALA A 24 -7.50 -5.74 4.48
C ALA A 24 -7.21 -5.68 5.99
N ALA A 25 -8.18 -6.09 6.81
CA ALA A 25 -8.05 -6.18 8.26
C ALA A 25 -7.41 -7.52 8.66
N PRO A 26 -6.60 -7.57 9.74
CA PRO A 26 -6.06 -8.81 10.23
C PRO A 26 -7.18 -9.76 10.67
N GLY A 27 -7.08 -11.02 10.26
CA GLY A 27 -8.10 -12.03 10.53
C GLY A 27 -7.51 -13.35 11.03
N GLN A 28 -7.76 -14.42 10.29
CA GLN A 28 -7.25 -15.75 10.62
C GLN A 28 -5.72 -15.85 10.49
N ALA A 29 -5.15 -16.92 11.03
CA ALA A 29 -3.73 -17.19 10.90
C ALA A 29 -3.34 -17.32 9.41
N VAL A 30 -2.33 -16.54 9.00
CA VAL A 30 -1.64 -16.71 7.72
C VAL A 30 -0.52 -17.72 7.91
N ASP A 31 -0.41 -18.68 7.01
CA ASP A 31 0.74 -19.58 6.96
C ASP A 31 1.90 -18.85 6.27
N GLU A 32 2.78 -18.28 7.07
CA GLU A 32 3.93 -17.51 6.59
C GLU A 32 4.87 -18.35 5.71
N ALA A 33 5.01 -19.65 5.97
CA ALA A 33 5.87 -20.52 5.17
C ALA A 33 5.33 -20.65 3.74
N VAL A 34 4.01 -20.78 3.59
CA VAL A 34 3.35 -20.81 2.29
C VAL A 34 3.47 -19.46 1.56
N VAL A 35 3.41 -18.33 2.27
CA VAL A 35 3.63 -17.01 1.67
C VAL A 35 5.05 -16.90 1.11
N ILE A 36 6.06 -17.25 1.93
CA ILE A 36 7.48 -17.21 1.53
C ILE A 36 7.73 -18.12 0.34
N GLU A 37 7.28 -19.39 0.40
CA GLU A 37 7.47 -20.36 -0.68
C GLU A 37 6.87 -19.86 -2.00
N ASN A 38 5.66 -19.31 -1.97
CA ASN A 38 5.00 -18.80 -3.17
C ASN A 38 5.72 -17.57 -3.75
N LEU A 39 6.16 -16.63 -2.91
CA LEU A 39 6.88 -15.45 -3.36
C LEU A 39 8.23 -15.84 -3.98
N GLN A 40 8.99 -16.71 -3.32
CA GLN A 40 10.27 -17.22 -3.84
C GLN A 40 10.09 -18.02 -5.14
N ALA A 41 9.01 -18.78 -5.29
CA ALA A 41 8.72 -19.52 -6.51
C ALA A 41 8.32 -18.63 -7.71
N LEU A 42 7.92 -17.38 -7.45
CA LEU A 42 7.53 -16.41 -8.48
C LEU A 42 8.66 -15.44 -8.82
N SER A 43 9.52 -15.12 -7.87
CA SER A 43 10.57 -14.10 -8.03
C SER A 43 11.46 -14.31 -9.26
N PRO A 44 11.98 -15.53 -9.57
CA PRO A 44 12.84 -15.72 -10.75
C PRO A 44 12.17 -15.40 -12.08
N LEU A 45 10.87 -15.71 -12.22
CA LEU A 45 10.11 -15.36 -13.43
C LEU A 45 9.86 -13.86 -13.51
N ALA A 46 9.57 -13.24 -12.36
CA ALA A 46 9.35 -11.80 -12.29
C ALA A 46 10.63 -11.04 -12.65
N GLU A 47 11.77 -11.48 -12.13
CA GLU A 47 13.10 -10.91 -12.41
C GLU A 47 13.47 -11.06 -13.89
N ASP A 48 13.32 -12.25 -14.48
CA ASP A 48 13.53 -12.49 -15.93
C ASP A 48 12.65 -11.59 -16.82
N LYS A 49 11.53 -11.13 -16.30
CA LYS A 49 10.57 -10.28 -17.01
C LYS A 49 10.71 -8.80 -16.67
N GLU A 50 11.72 -8.42 -15.88
CA GLU A 50 11.95 -7.06 -15.38
C GLU A 50 10.70 -6.50 -14.65
N VAL A 51 9.99 -7.37 -13.93
CA VAL A 51 8.82 -7.05 -13.12
C VAL A 51 9.12 -7.38 -11.66
N MET A 52 8.84 -6.44 -10.77
CA MET A 52 8.99 -6.62 -9.33
C MET A 52 7.65 -6.97 -8.67
N ILE A 53 7.70 -7.85 -7.66
CA ILE A 53 6.53 -8.26 -6.89
C ILE A 53 6.39 -7.33 -5.68
N LEU A 54 5.24 -6.67 -5.53
CA LEU A 54 4.98 -5.80 -4.39
C LEU A 54 3.96 -6.43 -3.44
N VAL A 55 4.40 -6.74 -2.23
CA VAL A 55 3.50 -7.22 -1.16
C VAL A 55 2.83 -6.00 -0.54
N GLU A 56 1.50 -5.96 -0.57
CA GLU A 56 0.74 -4.87 0.05
C GLU A 56 0.74 -5.01 1.57
N THR A 57 0.84 -3.89 2.28
CA THR A 57 0.61 -3.84 3.74
C THR A 57 -0.87 -4.10 4.01
N ASN A 58 -1.28 -5.38 4.09
CA ASN A 58 -2.66 -5.80 4.34
C ASN A 58 -2.73 -6.96 5.34
N GLY A 59 -3.88 -7.08 6.01
CA GLY A 59 -4.16 -8.15 6.97
C GLY A 59 -3.08 -8.26 8.04
N LEU A 60 -2.51 -9.45 8.20
CA LEU A 60 -1.39 -9.70 9.11
C LEU A 60 -0.18 -8.76 8.87
N TYR A 61 0.11 -8.44 7.61
CA TYR A 61 1.27 -7.66 7.19
C TYR A 61 1.01 -6.16 7.13
N ALA A 62 -0.17 -5.71 7.55
CA ALA A 62 -0.37 -4.31 7.92
C ALA A 62 0.32 -3.96 9.25
N ASP A 63 0.72 -4.94 10.07
CA ASP A 63 1.72 -4.74 11.12
C ASP A 63 3.11 -4.63 10.47
N SER A 64 3.70 -3.44 10.49
CA SER A 64 4.96 -3.20 9.77
C SER A 64 6.13 -3.99 10.31
N ARG A 65 6.07 -4.48 11.56
CA ARG A 65 7.11 -5.38 12.11
C ARG A 65 7.04 -6.75 11.45
N LYS A 66 5.83 -7.24 11.18
CA LYS A 66 5.63 -8.53 10.49
C LYS A 66 5.99 -8.43 9.02
N MET A 67 5.66 -7.30 8.38
CA MET A 67 6.12 -7.03 7.02
C MET A 67 7.66 -6.97 6.95
N ALA A 68 8.30 -6.20 7.83
CA ALA A 68 9.77 -6.12 7.85
C ALA A 68 10.42 -7.50 8.05
N ALA A 69 9.92 -8.29 9.01
CA ALA A 69 10.41 -9.65 9.24
C ALA A 69 10.21 -10.58 8.03
N LEU A 70 9.10 -10.42 7.28
CA LEU A 70 8.89 -11.15 6.02
C LEU A 70 9.92 -10.74 4.97
N MET A 71 10.14 -9.43 4.78
CA MET A 71 11.10 -8.93 3.79
C MET A 71 12.54 -9.34 4.10
N GLU A 72 12.92 -9.34 5.38
CA GLU A 72 14.23 -9.83 5.84
C GLU A 72 14.42 -11.33 5.58
N LYS A 73 13.37 -12.15 5.76
CA LYS A 73 13.41 -13.60 5.49
C LYS A 73 13.48 -13.90 4.00
N LEU A 74 12.77 -13.12 3.18
CA LEU A 74 12.83 -13.26 1.72
C LEU A 74 14.20 -12.88 1.19
N ALA A 75 14.77 -11.77 1.69
CA ALA A 75 16.08 -11.23 1.30
C ALA A 75 16.27 -11.16 -0.23
N ASP A 76 15.18 -10.82 -0.94
CA ASP A 76 15.11 -10.85 -2.40
C ASP A 76 14.91 -9.43 -2.95
N PRO A 77 15.84 -8.90 -3.77
CA PRO A 77 15.75 -7.53 -4.28
C PRO A 77 14.62 -7.33 -5.29
N ASN A 78 14.04 -8.41 -5.86
CA ASN A 78 12.93 -8.34 -6.79
C ASN A 78 11.56 -8.44 -6.10
N ILE A 79 11.55 -8.38 -4.77
CA ILE A 79 10.33 -8.27 -3.96
C ILE A 79 10.39 -6.98 -3.15
N GLY A 80 9.40 -6.13 -3.36
CA GLY A 80 9.21 -4.88 -2.62
C GLY A 80 7.89 -4.85 -1.85
N VAL A 81 7.59 -3.68 -1.30
CA VAL A 81 6.40 -3.38 -0.53
C VAL A 81 5.58 -2.33 -1.26
N LEU A 82 4.28 -2.59 -1.35
CA LEU A 82 3.29 -1.56 -1.60
C LEU A 82 2.77 -1.08 -0.25
N TRP A 83 3.09 0.16 0.10
CA TRP A 83 2.61 0.75 1.34
C TRP A 83 1.21 1.34 1.15
N ASP A 84 0.22 0.60 1.64
CA ASP A 84 -1.12 1.12 1.85
C ASP A 84 -1.16 1.86 3.18
N ILE A 85 -1.08 3.19 3.13
CA ILE A 85 -0.98 4.05 4.32
C ILE A 85 -2.15 3.83 5.28
N HIS A 86 -3.31 3.42 4.75
CA HIS A 86 -4.53 3.25 5.52
C HIS A 86 -4.44 2.07 6.49
N HIS A 87 -3.97 0.91 6.06
CA HIS A 87 -4.11 -0.33 6.84
C HIS A 87 -3.27 -0.35 8.14
N PRO A 88 -1.96 -0.02 8.15
CA PRO A 88 -1.17 0.04 9.38
C PRO A 88 -1.75 1.04 10.39
N PHE A 89 -2.18 2.21 9.91
CA PHE A 89 -2.82 3.20 10.77
C PHE A 89 -4.16 2.70 11.33
N ARG A 90 -5.04 2.15 10.48
CA ARG A 90 -6.39 1.78 10.94
C ARG A 90 -6.47 0.51 11.75
N PHE A 91 -5.62 -0.47 11.49
CA PHE A 91 -5.70 -1.78 12.13
C PHE A 91 -4.68 -1.98 13.24
N PHE A 92 -3.55 -1.27 13.19
CA PHE A 92 -2.48 -1.39 14.18
C PHE A 92 -2.17 -0.09 14.91
N GLY A 93 -2.80 1.04 14.52
CA GLY A 93 -2.57 2.34 15.15
C GLY A 93 -1.19 2.92 14.87
N GLU A 94 -0.48 2.38 13.87
CA GLU A 94 0.87 2.84 13.56
C GLU A 94 0.84 4.24 12.94
N ALA A 95 1.67 5.13 13.46
CA ALA A 95 1.90 6.42 12.82
C ALA A 95 2.70 6.23 11.52
N PRO A 96 2.53 7.08 10.48
CA PRO A 96 3.28 6.96 9.24
C PRO A 96 4.80 6.87 9.41
N ALA A 97 5.36 7.62 10.37
CA ALA A 97 6.79 7.60 10.65
C ALA A 97 7.28 6.24 11.19
N GLU A 98 6.43 5.52 11.93
CA GLU A 98 6.74 4.20 12.45
C GLU A 98 6.77 3.16 11.31
N THR A 99 5.70 3.11 10.51
CA THR A 99 5.64 2.21 9.35
C THR A 99 6.73 2.51 8.34
N TYR A 100 6.90 3.79 7.98
CA TYR A 100 7.92 4.23 7.02
C TYR A 100 9.33 3.91 7.52
N GLY A 101 9.64 4.22 8.79
CA GLY A 101 10.96 3.95 9.36
C GLY A 101 11.36 2.48 9.33
N ARG A 102 10.39 1.57 9.42
CA ARG A 102 10.63 0.11 9.30
C ARG A 102 10.72 -0.36 7.86
N LEU A 103 9.94 0.21 6.95
CA LEU A 103 9.73 -0.35 5.62
C LEU A 103 10.40 0.41 4.48
N GLN A 104 10.94 1.62 4.71
CA GLN A 104 11.43 2.54 3.68
C GLN A 104 12.33 1.90 2.62
N SER A 105 13.18 0.94 2.99
CA SER A 105 14.10 0.26 2.06
C SER A 105 13.40 -0.65 1.06
N TRP A 106 12.16 -1.06 1.33
CA TRP A 106 11.38 -1.93 0.47
C TRP A 106 10.19 -1.22 -0.18
N ILE A 107 9.84 0.01 0.21
CA ILE A 107 8.67 0.71 -0.35
C ILE A 107 8.95 1.12 -1.81
N CYS A 108 8.20 0.56 -2.74
CA CYS A 108 8.28 0.88 -4.17
C CYS A 108 7.00 1.53 -4.72
N HIS A 109 5.88 1.38 -3.99
CA HIS A 109 4.60 1.93 -4.38
C HIS A 109 3.78 2.35 -3.15
N ALA A 110 2.90 3.34 -3.30
CA ALA A 110 2.07 3.82 -2.19
C ALA A 110 0.60 3.95 -2.60
N HIS A 111 -0.28 3.40 -1.77
CA HIS A 111 -1.72 3.60 -1.85
C HIS A 111 -2.20 4.56 -0.77
N VAL A 112 -3.16 5.41 -1.15
CA VAL A 112 -3.85 6.32 -0.24
C VAL A 112 -5.35 6.06 -0.26
N LYS A 113 -5.92 6.04 0.93
CA LYS A 113 -7.35 6.06 1.23
C LYS A 113 -7.56 6.97 2.41
N ASP A 114 -8.77 7.47 2.58
CA ASP A 114 -9.13 8.23 3.76
C ASP A 114 -10.41 7.68 4.41
N SER A 115 -10.51 7.81 5.72
CA SER A 115 -11.61 7.25 6.49
C SER A 115 -11.72 7.87 7.88
N LEU A 116 -12.87 7.68 8.52
CA LEU A 116 -13.08 7.88 9.94
C LEU A 116 -13.32 6.54 10.65
N ARG A 117 -13.18 6.54 11.97
CA ARG A 117 -13.55 5.44 12.85
C ARG A 117 -14.83 5.83 13.59
N GLU A 118 -15.91 5.14 13.29
CA GLU A 118 -17.20 5.31 13.97
C GLU A 118 -17.47 4.05 14.81
N GLY A 119 -17.08 4.10 16.09
CA GLY A 119 -17.04 2.90 16.95
C GLY A 119 -16.03 1.89 16.41
N ASP A 120 -16.46 0.67 16.15
CA ASP A 120 -15.60 -0.39 15.59
C ASP A 120 -15.58 -0.39 14.05
N ARG A 121 -16.32 0.52 13.39
CA ARG A 121 -16.46 0.53 11.93
C ARG A 121 -15.52 1.55 11.30
N VAL A 122 -14.94 1.16 10.16
CA VAL A 122 -14.22 2.06 9.27
C VAL A 122 -15.23 2.64 8.29
N VAL A 123 -15.34 3.98 8.26
CA VAL A 123 -16.20 4.69 7.32
C VAL A 123 -15.31 5.45 6.36
N TYR A 124 -15.16 4.93 5.14
CA TYR A 124 -14.35 5.55 4.10
C TYR A 124 -14.91 6.92 3.69
N LYS A 125 -14.01 7.86 3.41
CA LYS A 125 -14.32 9.24 3.05
C LYS A 125 -13.53 9.66 1.81
N MET A 126 -13.96 10.73 1.17
CA MET A 126 -13.10 11.42 0.21
C MET A 126 -11.81 11.88 0.89
N MET A 127 -10.73 11.94 0.11
CA MET A 127 -9.42 12.36 0.59
C MET A 127 -9.49 13.71 1.33
N GLY A 128 -8.94 13.81 2.54
CA GLY A 128 -8.97 15.04 3.35
C GLY A 128 -10.25 15.24 4.17
N TYR A 129 -11.19 14.30 4.14
CA TYR A 129 -12.40 14.30 4.97
C TYR A 129 -12.41 13.22 6.06
N GLY A 130 -11.36 12.39 6.12
CA GLY A 130 -11.12 11.48 7.24
C GLY A 130 -10.00 11.96 8.15
N ASP A 131 -9.46 11.03 8.93
CA ASP A 131 -8.42 11.26 9.94
C ASP A 131 -7.12 10.48 9.65
N VAL A 132 -7.03 9.84 8.48
CA VAL A 132 -5.82 9.10 8.12
C VAL A 132 -4.70 10.10 7.88
N PRO A 133 -3.52 9.93 8.50
CA PRO A 133 -2.39 10.86 8.40
C PRO A 133 -1.66 10.74 7.05
N VAL A 134 -2.42 10.86 5.96
CA VAL A 134 -1.91 10.78 4.58
C VAL A 134 -0.92 11.90 4.33
N LYS A 135 -1.17 13.10 4.86
CA LYS A 135 -0.29 14.25 4.66
C LYS A 135 1.12 13.99 5.22
N GLU A 136 1.20 13.43 6.42
CA GLU A 136 2.44 13.07 7.09
C GLU A 136 3.18 11.98 6.31
N ALA A 137 2.46 10.97 5.82
CA ALA A 137 3.03 9.92 4.97
C ALA A 137 3.60 10.47 3.65
N LEU A 138 2.89 11.39 2.99
CA LEU A 138 3.36 12.02 1.76
C LEU A 138 4.61 12.88 1.98
N TRP A 139 4.71 13.57 3.12
CA TRP A 139 5.92 14.31 3.47
C TRP A 139 7.10 13.38 3.73
N LEU A 140 6.90 12.25 4.41
CA LEU A 140 7.96 11.26 4.59
C LEU A 140 8.47 10.72 3.24
N LEU A 141 7.57 10.40 2.31
CA LEU A 141 7.93 9.96 0.96
C LEU A 141 8.72 11.06 0.23
N GLN A 142 8.20 12.30 0.23
CA GLN A 142 8.83 13.43 -0.44
C GLN A 142 10.22 13.77 0.14
N ASP A 143 10.33 13.85 1.46
CA ASP A 143 11.55 14.28 2.15
C ASP A 143 12.70 13.27 2.03
N ASN A 144 12.36 12.01 1.71
CA ASN A 144 13.31 10.92 1.50
C ASN A 144 13.45 10.52 0.03
N GLY A 145 13.01 11.39 -0.90
CA GLY A 145 13.30 11.24 -2.33
C GLY A 145 12.53 10.12 -3.04
N TYR A 146 11.35 9.74 -2.56
CA TYR A 146 10.48 8.80 -3.26
C TYR A 146 10.02 9.37 -4.62
N GLU A 147 10.33 8.68 -5.70
CA GLU A 147 10.00 9.10 -7.08
C GLU A 147 8.83 8.30 -7.70
N GLY A 148 8.29 7.32 -6.96
CA GLY A 148 7.20 6.47 -7.42
C GLY A 148 5.83 7.18 -7.41
N PHE A 149 4.80 6.45 -7.84
CA PHE A 149 3.43 6.96 -7.81
C PHE A 149 2.80 6.86 -6.42
N VAL A 150 1.92 7.81 -6.13
CA VAL A 150 0.94 7.73 -5.03
C VAL A 150 -0.43 7.54 -5.69
N VAL A 151 -1.07 6.41 -5.42
CA VAL A 151 -2.30 6.02 -6.10
C VAL A 151 -3.47 6.04 -5.14
N LEU A 152 -4.56 6.70 -5.56
CA LEU A 152 -5.83 6.61 -4.85
C LEU A 152 -6.43 5.21 -5.05
N GLU A 153 -6.69 4.51 -3.96
CA GLU A 153 -7.52 3.30 -4.01
C GLU A 153 -8.97 3.66 -3.65
N TRP A 154 -9.91 3.44 -4.57
CA TRP A 154 -11.30 3.81 -4.36
C TRP A 154 -12.21 2.58 -4.34
N LEU A 155 -12.83 2.32 -3.19
CA LEU A 155 -13.55 1.06 -2.90
C LEU A 155 -15.05 1.11 -3.24
N LYS A 156 -15.49 2.00 -4.14
CA LYS A 156 -16.92 2.23 -4.47
C LYS A 156 -17.72 0.96 -4.79
N ARG A 157 -17.08 -0.03 -5.42
CA ARG A 157 -17.72 -1.34 -5.71
C ARG A 157 -18.18 -2.07 -4.43
N TRP A 158 -17.47 -1.87 -3.33
CA TRP A 158 -17.68 -2.55 -2.06
C TRP A 158 -18.37 -1.66 -1.01
N VAL A 159 -18.27 -0.34 -1.18
CA VAL A 159 -18.85 0.67 -0.27
C VAL A 159 -19.74 1.59 -1.10
N ALA A 160 -21.04 1.26 -1.15
CA ALA A 160 -22.01 1.93 -2.00
C ALA A 160 -22.14 3.44 -1.70
N ASP A 161 -21.93 3.83 -0.45
CA ASP A 161 -22.07 5.20 0.05
C ASP A 161 -20.89 6.12 -0.31
N LEU A 162 -19.82 5.59 -0.92
CA LEU A 162 -18.73 6.43 -1.41
C LEU A 162 -19.17 7.27 -2.62
N GLU A 163 -18.58 8.44 -2.79
CA GLU A 163 -18.85 9.29 -3.95
C GLU A 163 -18.50 8.61 -5.28
N ASP A 164 -19.19 9.02 -6.34
CA ASP A 164 -18.97 8.47 -7.67
C ASP A 164 -17.57 8.81 -8.22
N PRO A 165 -16.96 7.92 -9.03
CA PRO A 165 -15.59 8.12 -9.53
C PRO A 165 -15.37 9.46 -10.25
N GLY A 166 -16.38 9.96 -10.96
CA GLY A 166 -16.29 11.26 -11.66
C GLY A 166 -16.06 12.45 -10.72
N ILE A 167 -16.59 12.41 -9.50
CA ILE A 167 -16.38 13.44 -8.47
C ILE A 167 -14.99 13.25 -7.84
N VAL A 168 -14.69 12.00 -7.49
CA VAL A 168 -13.51 11.65 -6.69
C VAL A 168 -12.22 11.86 -7.47
N PHE A 169 -12.19 11.49 -8.75
CA PHE A 169 -11.01 11.68 -9.60
C PHE A 169 -10.71 13.15 -9.88
N ALA A 170 -11.74 13.99 -9.98
CA ALA A 170 -11.55 15.44 -10.09
C ALA A 170 -11.04 16.04 -8.77
N HIS A 171 -11.53 15.55 -7.63
CA HIS A 171 -11.17 16.03 -6.31
C HIS A 171 -9.74 15.62 -5.89
N PHE A 172 -9.32 14.39 -6.19
CA PHE A 172 -8.09 13.80 -5.66
C PHE A 172 -6.80 14.59 -5.96
N PRO A 173 -6.50 15.03 -7.20
CA PRO A 173 -5.31 15.81 -7.49
C PRO A 173 -5.26 17.13 -6.71
N TYR A 174 -6.42 17.76 -6.47
CA TYR A 174 -6.50 18.99 -5.68
C TYR A 174 -6.18 18.73 -4.21
N ALA A 175 -6.74 17.68 -3.62
CA ALA A 175 -6.47 17.30 -2.23
C ALA A 175 -4.98 16.99 -2.00
N ILE A 176 -4.38 16.16 -2.86
CA ILE A 176 -2.96 15.79 -2.76
C ILE A 176 -2.06 17.01 -2.92
N LYS A 177 -2.32 17.88 -3.91
CA LYS A 177 -1.55 19.13 -4.09
C LYS A 177 -1.59 20.02 -2.85
N ARG A 178 -2.69 20.05 -2.10
CA ARG A 178 -2.78 20.82 -0.86
C ARG A 178 -2.05 20.16 0.30
N MET A 179 -2.03 18.83 0.36
CA MET A 179 -1.32 18.08 1.42
C MET A 179 0.19 18.21 1.28
N ILE A 180 0.72 18.07 0.05
CA ILE A 180 2.17 18.16 -0.21
C ILE A 180 2.71 19.59 -0.13
N LYS A 181 1.86 20.62 -0.29
CA LYS A 181 2.27 22.01 -0.06
C LYS A 181 2.63 22.21 1.40
N ARG A 182 3.87 22.60 1.66
CA ARG A 182 4.27 23.09 2.99
C ARG A 182 3.52 24.38 3.28
N LYS A 183 3.10 24.60 4.53
CA LYS A 183 2.78 25.96 4.96
C LYS A 183 4.10 26.71 4.93
N GLU A 184 4.21 27.73 4.09
CA GLU A 184 5.25 28.75 4.29
C GLU A 184 5.06 29.28 5.71
N GLY A 185 6.12 29.17 6.52
CA GLY A 185 6.16 29.68 7.88
C GLY A 185 6.20 31.20 7.89
#